data_AF-A0A842SXG1-F1
#
_entry.id   AF-A0A842SXG1-F1
#
_cell.length_a   1.000
_cell.length_b   1.000
_cell.length_c   1.000
_cell.angle_alpha   90.00
_cell.angle_beta   90.00
_cell.angle_gamma   90.00
#
_symmetry.space_group_name_H-M   'P 1'
#
loop_
_entity.id
_entity.type
_entity.pdbx_description
1 polymer ?
#
loop_
_entity_poly.entity_id
_entity_poly.type
_entity_poly.pdbx_seq_one_letter_code
_entity_poly.pdbx_strand_id
1 'polypeptide(L)'
;MPDTENNKNENGSKLSLELIPCSRCGNPFFRDPKSESDDVCENCIKLEQRKRQLQLGVFDKVIEVENAMEESINEMKNQLTVSRGKFNKDFFLKKIKNRSQALNKSIELIEKIEETNDEKYIEEYKALFEEMKKKYS
;
A
#
# COMPACT_ATOMS: atom_id res chain seq x y z
N MET A 1 -37.64 51.14 34.72
CA MET A 1 -36.29 50.95 34.15
C MET A 1 -35.27 51.24 35.24
N PRO A 2 -34.23 50.41 35.42
CA PRO A 2 -33.73 49.40 34.51
C PRO A 2 -34.00 47.96 34.96
N ASP A 3 -33.93 47.11 33.96
CA ASP A 3 -34.24 45.70 33.92
C ASP A 3 -33.08 44.87 34.48
N THR A 4 -33.37 43.96 35.40
CA THR A 4 -32.40 42.92 35.79
C THR A 4 -32.60 41.74 34.85
N GLU A 5 -31.89 41.78 33.72
CA GLU A 5 -31.72 40.63 32.83
C GLU A 5 -31.09 39.47 33.62
N ASN A 6 -31.91 38.49 34.00
CA ASN A 6 -31.44 37.18 34.42
C ASN A 6 -30.86 36.48 33.19
N ASN A 7 -29.56 36.68 32.98
CA ASN A 7 -28.79 36.06 31.92
C ASN A 7 -28.80 34.54 32.10
N LYS A 8 -29.35 33.85 31.09
CA LYS A 8 -29.29 32.40 30.92
C LYS A 8 -27.83 31.96 30.90
N ASN A 9 -27.44 31.06 31.79
CA ASN A 9 -26.30 30.20 31.52
C ASN A 9 -26.85 28.84 31.09
N GLU A 10 -26.92 28.70 29.77
CA GLU A 10 -27.11 27.43 29.08
C GLU A 10 -26.10 26.41 29.59
N ASN A 11 -26.56 25.17 29.75
CA ASN A 11 -25.75 24.02 30.15
C ASN A 11 -24.64 23.77 29.10
N GLY A 12 -23.51 24.46 29.25
CA GLY A 12 -22.28 24.14 28.56
C GLY A 12 -21.74 22.85 29.13
N SER A 13 -22.03 21.73 28.47
CA SER A 13 -21.41 20.43 28.72
C SER A 13 -19.89 20.59 28.75
N LYS A 14 -19.32 20.66 29.95
CA LYS A 14 -17.89 20.84 30.17
C LYS A 14 -17.17 19.63 29.58
N LEU A 15 -16.53 19.79 28.42
CA LEU A 15 -15.66 18.76 27.86
C LEU A 15 -14.47 18.61 28.81
N SER A 16 -14.48 17.55 29.61
CA SER A 16 -13.33 17.15 30.44
C SER A 16 -12.34 16.45 29.52
N LEU A 17 -11.29 17.14 29.11
CA LEU A 17 -10.21 16.58 28.31
C LEU A 17 -8.95 16.43 29.18
N GLU A 18 -8.27 15.30 29.05
CA GLU A 18 -7.00 15.03 29.73
C GLU A 18 -5.85 15.15 28.74
N LEU A 19 -4.77 15.83 29.15
CA LEU A 19 -3.57 15.95 28.35
C LEU A 19 -2.64 14.78 28.68
N ILE A 20 -2.46 13.88 27.71
CA ILE A 20 -1.63 12.67 27.86
C ILE A 20 -0.58 12.59 26.74
N PRO A 21 0.59 11.98 26.99
CA PRO A 21 1.57 11.74 25.93
C PRO A 21 1.12 10.62 24.99
N CYS A 22 1.27 10.81 23.68
CA CYS A 22 1.04 9.76 22.70
C CYS A 22 2.05 8.61 22.86
N SER A 23 1.57 7.37 22.98
CA SER A 23 2.37 6.15 23.07
C SER A 23 3.32 5.93 21.87
N ARG A 24 3.01 6.50 20.70
CA ARG A 24 3.79 6.33 19.46
C ARG A 24 4.80 7.44 19.19
N CYS A 25 4.43 8.70 19.43
CA CYS A 25 5.27 9.85 19.09
C CYS A 25 5.71 10.69 20.29
N GLY A 26 5.24 10.36 21.50
CA GLY A 26 5.54 11.08 22.73
C GLY A 26 4.88 12.47 22.84
N ASN A 27 4.31 12.99 21.76
CA ASN A 27 3.68 14.31 21.77
C ASN A 27 2.41 14.32 22.62
N PRO A 28 2.25 15.29 23.54
CA PRO A 28 1.03 15.46 24.30
C PRO A 28 -0.17 15.74 23.40
N PHE A 29 -1.30 15.10 23.69
CA PHE A 29 -2.58 15.33 23.01
C PHE A 29 -3.73 15.24 24.01
N PHE A 30 -4.85 15.87 23.66
CA PHE A 30 -6.05 15.84 24.49
C PHE A 30 -6.87 14.58 24.18
N ARG A 31 -7.19 13.80 25.23
CA ARG A 31 -8.05 12.62 25.18
C ARG A 31 -9.27 12.83 26.06
N ASP A 32 -10.42 12.30 25.64
CA ASP A 32 -11.58 12.19 26.52
C ASP A 32 -11.36 10.98 27.46
N PRO A 33 -11.35 11.15 28.79
CA PRO A 33 -11.15 10.05 29.73
C PRO A 33 -12.24 8.97 29.63
N LYS A 34 -13.37 9.24 28.98
CA LYS A 34 -14.42 8.25 28.71
C LYS A 34 -14.24 7.49 27.40
N SER A 35 -13.31 7.88 26.53
CA SER A 35 -13.04 7.14 25.30
C SER A 35 -12.21 5.90 25.61
N GLU A 36 -12.65 4.71 25.20
CA GLU A 36 -11.86 3.46 25.31
C GLU A 36 -10.71 3.38 24.28
N SER A 37 -10.48 4.45 23.51
CA SER A 37 -9.47 4.50 22.45
C SER A 37 -8.05 4.43 22.99
N ASP A 38 -7.12 3.77 22.29
CA ASP A 38 -5.70 3.73 22.65
C ASP A 38 -5.10 5.14 22.89
N ASP A 39 -4.02 5.20 23.68
CA ASP A 39 -3.21 6.41 23.94
C ASP A 39 -2.41 6.85 22.70
N VAL A 40 -3.09 7.03 21.56
CA VAL A 40 -2.49 7.35 20.27
C VAL A 40 -3.15 8.60 19.72
N CYS A 41 -2.36 9.62 19.41
CA CYS A 41 -2.89 10.86 18.86
C CYS A 41 -3.48 10.67 17.46
N GLU A 42 -4.45 11.52 17.10
CA GLU A 42 -5.16 11.45 15.83
C GLU A 42 -4.22 11.48 14.61
N ASN A 43 -3.11 12.21 14.69
CA ASN A 43 -2.10 12.25 13.63
C ASN A 43 -1.44 10.89 13.41
N CYS A 44 -1.11 10.16 14.48
CA CYS A 44 -0.54 8.82 14.37
C CYS A 44 -1.55 7.82 13.78
N ILE A 45 -2.83 7.95 14.12
CA ILE A 45 -3.92 7.15 13.55
C ILE A 45 -4.06 7.44 12.04
N LYS A 46 -4.15 8.73 11.66
CA LYS A 46 -4.24 9.15 10.25
C LYS A 46 -3.03 8.71 9.42
N LEU A 47 -1.83 8.78 9.99
CA LEU A 47 -0.61 8.32 9.33
C LEU A 47 -0.64 6.82 9.06
N GLU A 48 -1.11 6.02 10.02
CA GLU A 48 -1.24 4.57 9.85
C GLU A 48 -2.31 4.19 8.83
N GLN A 49 -3.49 4.84 8.89
CA GLN A 49 -4.54 4.68 7.88
C GLN A 49 -4.03 5.01 6.48
N ARG A 50 -3.29 6.12 6.32
CA ARG A 50 -2.68 6.51 5.05
C ARG A 50 -1.63 5.51 4.58
N LYS A 51 -0.77 5.01 5.47
CA LYS A 51 0.19 3.95 5.14
C LYS A 51 -0.51 2.69 4.62
N ARG A 52 -1.59 2.26 5.29
CA ARG A 52 -2.39 1.11 4.87
C ARG A 52 -3.05 1.32 3.51
N GLN A 53 -3.62 2.50 3.26
CA GLN A 53 -4.19 2.84 1.95
C GLN A 53 -3.14 2.85 0.84
N LEU A 54 -1.96 3.40 1.11
CA LEU A 54 -0.85 3.40 0.15
C LEU A 54 -0.35 1.98 -0.13
N GLN A 55 -0.30 1.12 0.89
CA GLN A 55 0.05 -0.29 0.70
C GLN A 55 -0.99 -1.01 -0.16
N LEU A 56 -2.28 -0.91 0.18
CA LEU A 56 -3.37 -1.54 -0.59
C LEU A 56 -3.38 -1.08 -2.05
N GLY A 57 -3.28 0.23 -2.31
CA GLY A 57 -3.25 0.76 -3.68
C GLY A 57 -1.97 0.44 -4.46
N VAL A 58 -0.88 0.03 -3.79
CA VAL A 58 0.31 -0.51 -4.44
C VAL A 58 0.09 -1.98 -4.78
N PHE A 59 -0.49 -2.77 -3.88
CA PHE A 59 -0.82 -4.17 -4.15
C PHE A 59 -1.80 -4.35 -5.31
N ASP A 60 -2.84 -3.51 -5.41
CA ASP A 60 -3.79 -3.58 -6.53
C ASP A 60 -3.08 -3.37 -7.88
N LYS A 61 -2.18 -2.39 -7.97
CA LYS A 61 -1.40 -2.11 -9.18
C LYS A 61 -0.39 -3.21 -9.50
N VAL A 62 0.17 -3.84 -8.49
CA VAL A 62 1.04 -5.01 -8.66
C VAL A 62 0.27 -6.14 -9.34
N ILE A 63 -0.90 -6.48 -8.78
CA ILE A 63 -1.74 -7.56 -9.28
C ILE A 63 -2.17 -7.30 -10.72
N GLU A 64 -2.56 -6.06 -11.06
CA GLU A 64 -2.91 -5.68 -12.43
C GLU A 64 -1.77 -5.95 -13.43
N VAL A 65 -0.55 -5.54 -13.09
CA VAL A 65 0.62 -5.71 -13.97
C VAL A 65 0.99 -7.19 -14.09
N GLU A 66 0.96 -7.94 -12.99
CA GLU A 66 1.24 -9.39 -12.98
C GLU A 66 0.23 -10.15 -13.84
N ASN A 67 -1.08 -9.86 -13.69
CA ASN A 67 -2.14 -10.45 -14.51
C ASN A 67 -1.94 -10.12 -16.01
N ALA A 68 -1.63 -8.88 -16.36
CA ALA A 68 -1.38 -8.48 -17.75
C ALA A 68 -0.18 -9.24 -18.36
N MET A 69 0.86 -9.52 -17.56
CA MET A 69 1.99 -10.34 -18.03
C MET A 69 1.62 -11.80 -18.22
N GLU A 70 0.81 -12.38 -17.33
CA GLU A 70 0.31 -13.75 -17.50
C GLU A 70 -0.52 -13.89 -18.78
N GLU A 71 -1.45 -12.96 -19.01
CA GLU A 71 -2.23 -12.91 -20.25
C GLU A 71 -1.33 -12.82 -21.48
N SER A 72 -0.33 -11.93 -21.44
CA SER A 72 0.60 -11.75 -22.55
C SER A 72 1.52 -12.97 -22.77
N ILE A 73 1.90 -13.69 -21.71
CA ILE A 73 2.61 -14.97 -21.82
C ILE A 73 1.73 -16.02 -22.51
N ASN A 74 0.45 -16.11 -22.12
CA ASN A 74 -0.49 -17.06 -22.71
C ASN A 74 -0.75 -16.76 -24.18
N GLU A 75 -0.88 -15.49 -24.56
CA GLU A 75 -0.99 -15.08 -25.95
C GLU A 75 0.25 -15.48 -26.76
N MET A 76 1.46 -15.22 -26.23
CA MET A 76 2.70 -15.62 -26.90
C MET A 76 2.86 -17.14 -27.01
N LYS A 77 2.39 -17.92 -26.04
CA LYS A 77 2.36 -19.39 -26.13
C LYS A 77 1.43 -19.87 -27.25
N ASN A 78 0.28 -19.22 -27.41
CA ASN A 78 -0.63 -19.50 -28.52
C ASN A 78 0.02 -19.17 -29.86
N GLN A 79 0.66 -18.00 -29.96
CA GLN A 79 1.42 -17.59 -31.15
C GLN A 79 2.59 -18.54 -31.45
N LEU A 80 3.29 -19.05 -30.42
CA LEU A 80 4.36 -20.03 -30.58
C LEU A 80 3.85 -21.32 -31.24
N THR A 81 2.67 -21.79 -30.84
CA THR A 81 2.03 -23.01 -31.34
C THR A 81 1.71 -22.90 -32.83
N VAL A 82 1.23 -21.75 -33.28
CA VAL A 82 0.86 -21.51 -34.69
C VAL A 82 2.03 -21.02 -35.55
N SER A 83 3.10 -20.50 -34.94
CA SER A 83 4.23 -19.91 -35.65
C SER A 83 5.01 -20.94 -36.48
N ARG A 84 5.28 -20.58 -37.74
CA ARG A 84 6.17 -21.30 -38.64
C ARG A 84 7.53 -20.59 -38.71
N GLY A 85 8.62 -21.37 -38.78
CA GLY A 85 9.99 -20.87 -38.84
C GLY A 85 10.69 -20.79 -37.48
N LYS A 86 11.97 -21.15 -37.46
CA LYS A 86 12.81 -21.22 -36.25
C LYS A 86 12.98 -19.86 -35.57
N PHE A 87 13.20 -18.81 -36.37
CA PHE A 87 13.38 -17.44 -35.87
C PHE A 87 12.18 -16.93 -35.06
N ASN A 88 10.96 -17.11 -35.57
CA ASN A 88 9.74 -16.65 -34.88
C ASN A 88 9.54 -17.40 -33.55
N LYS A 89 9.81 -18.70 -33.53
CA LYS A 89 9.76 -19.51 -32.30
C LYS A 89 10.78 -19.04 -31.27
N ASP A 90 12.02 -18.81 -31.69
CA ASP A 90 13.10 -18.33 -30.81
C ASP A 90 12.79 -16.93 -30.26
N PHE A 91 12.17 -16.06 -31.07
CA PHE A 91 11.73 -14.74 -30.65
C PHE A 91 10.66 -14.79 -29.55
N PHE A 92 9.59 -15.56 -29.74
CA PHE A 92 8.54 -15.70 -28.74
C PHE A 92 9.02 -16.41 -27.48
N LEU A 93 9.84 -17.45 -27.61
CA LEU A 93 10.45 -18.15 -26.47
C LEU A 93 11.29 -17.19 -25.62
N LYS A 94 12.09 -16.33 -26.25
CA LYS A 94 12.91 -15.33 -25.54
C LYS A 94 12.04 -14.32 -24.78
N LYS A 95 10.95 -13.85 -25.39
CA LYS A 95 10.01 -12.93 -24.73
C LYS A 95 9.27 -13.60 -23.56
N ILE A 96 8.79 -14.83 -23.75
CA ILE A 96 8.16 -15.63 -22.68
C ILE A 96 9.15 -15.78 -21.52
N LYS A 97 10.37 -16.21 -21.80
CA LYS A 97 11.42 -16.42 -20.79
C LYS A 97 11.69 -15.14 -19.99
N ASN A 98 11.84 -14.00 -20.65
CA ASN A 98 12.11 -12.73 -19.98
C ASN A 98 10.97 -12.31 -19.04
N ARG A 99 9.71 -12.48 -19.47
CA ARG A 99 8.54 -12.15 -18.64
C ARG A 99 8.39 -13.11 -17.46
N SER A 100 8.56 -14.42 -17.69
CA SER A 100 8.54 -15.43 -16.62
C SER A 100 9.65 -15.21 -15.59
N GLN A 101 10.84 -14.80 -16.02
CA GLN A 101 11.93 -14.47 -15.10
C GLN A 101 11.62 -13.24 -14.23
N ALA A 102 10.99 -12.21 -14.79
CA ALA A 102 10.58 -11.04 -14.03
C ALA A 102 9.52 -11.40 -12.98
N LEU A 103 8.53 -12.22 -13.34
CA LEU A 103 7.51 -12.73 -12.41
C LEU A 103 8.12 -13.58 -11.29
N ASN A 104 9.01 -14.52 -11.61
CA ASN A 104 9.69 -15.33 -10.59
C ASN A 104 10.49 -14.46 -9.61
N LYS A 105 11.19 -13.44 -10.13
CA LYS A 105 11.94 -12.50 -9.28
C LYS A 105 11.01 -11.64 -8.40
N SER A 106 9.82 -11.29 -8.90
CA SER A 106 8.78 -10.62 -8.11
C SER A 106 8.39 -11.47 -6.89
N ILE A 107 8.10 -12.75 -7.12
CA ILE A 107 7.73 -13.72 -6.07
C ILE A 107 8.86 -13.89 -5.05
N GLU A 108 10.09 -14.15 -5.50
CA GLU A 108 11.25 -14.34 -4.62
C GLU A 108 11.51 -13.11 -3.70
N LEU A 109 11.28 -11.91 -4.22
CA LEU A 109 11.45 -10.69 -3.43
C LEU A 109 10.33 -10.53 -2.41
N ILE A 110 9.09 -10.89 -2.74
CA ILE A 110 7.97 -10.89 -1.80
C ILE A 110 8.24 -11.89 -0.66
N GLU A 111 8.63 -13.12 -0.98
CA GLU A 111 8.97 -14.14 0.02
C GLU A 111 10.06 -13.64 0.98
N LYS A 112 11.13 -13.03 0.44
CA LYS A 112 12.20 -12.45 1.28
C LYS A 112 11.72 -11.28 2.13
N ILE A 113 10.82 -10.43 1.63
CA ILE A 113 10.23 -9.34 2.41
C ILE A 113 9.40 -9.92 3.57
N GLU A 114 8.63 -10.98 3.33
CA GLU A 114 7.85 -11.63 4.39
C GLU A 114 8.74 -12.30 5.45
N GLU A 115 9.84 -12.94 5.03
CA GLU A 115 10.77 -13.63 5.93
C GLU A 115 11.63 -12.66 6.76
N THR A 116 12.09 -11.56 6.16
CA THR A 116 13.15 -10.73 6.76
C THR A 116 12.68 -9.33 7.16
N ASN A 117 11.61 -8.83 6.54
CA ASN A 117 11.15 -7.44 6.62
C ASN A 117 12.28 -6.41 6.38
N ASP A 118 13.29 -6.78 5.59
CA ASP A 118 14.44 -5.94 5.27
C ASP A 118 14.05 -4.91 4.20
N GLU A 119 14.31 -3.64 4.50
CA GLU A 119 14.03 -2.49 3.64
C GLU A 119 14.73 -2.62 2.28
N LYS A 120 15.88 -3.29 2.23
CA LYS A 120 16.60 -3.54 0.98
C LYS A 120 15.76 -4.32 -0.03
N TYR A 121 15.09 -5.40 0.39
CA TYR A 121 14.28 -6.20 -0.53
C TYR A 121 13.01 -5.45 -0.98
N ILE A 122 12.48 -4.59 -0.12
CA ILE A 122 11.37 -3.70 -0.46
C ILE A 122 11.78 -2.71 -1.55
N GLU A 123 12.98 -2.13 -1.47
CA GLU A 123 13.51 -1.24 -2.51
C GLU A 123 13.79 -1.98 -3.82
N GLU A 124 14.38 -3.17 -3.75
CA GLU A 124 14.61 -4.03 -4.93
C GLU A 124 13.30 -4.40 -5.62
N TYR A 125 12.26 -4.72 -4.84
CA TYR A 125 10.93 -5.02 -5.35
C TYR A 125 10.29 -3.82 -6.06
N LYS A 126 10.36 -2.63 -5.46
CA LYS A 126 9.86 -1.40 -6.08
C LYS A 126 10.57 -1.10 -7.40
N ALA A 127 11.89 -1.26 -7.44
CA ALA A 127 12.66 -1.04 -8.66
C ALA A 127 12.26 -2.03 -9.76
N LEU A 128 12.11 -3.31 -9.41
CA LEU A 128 11.63 -4.35 -10.32
C LEU A 128 10.23 -4.04 -10.86
N PHE A 129 9.31 -3.62 -9.98
CA PHE A 129 7.94 -3.28 -10.36
C PHE A 129 7.89 -2.11 -11.34
N GLU A 130 8.65 -1.05 -11.11
CA GLU A 130 8.74 0.10 -12.04
C GLU A 130 9.34 -0.31 -13.40
N GLU A 131 10.31 -1.21 -13.41
CA GLU A 131 10.85 -1.77 -14.65
C GLU A 131 9.81 -2.60 -15.41
N MET A 132 9.07 -3.45 -14.69
CA MET A 132 8.00 -4.29 -15.26
C MET A 132 6.90 -3.44 -15.86
N LYS A 133 6.47 -2.39 -15.15
CA LYS A 133 5.49 -1.43 -15.64
C LYS A 133 5.96 -0.74 -16.92
N LYS A 134 7.21 -0.28 -17.00
CA LYS A 134 7.73 0.39 -18.22
C LYS A 134 7.86 -0.55 -19.42
N LYS A 135 8.13 -1.84 -19.17
CA LYS A 135 8.41 -2.82 -20.24
C LYS A 135 7.16 -3.55 -20.73
N TYR A 136 6.15 -3.68 -19.87
CA TYR A 136 5.04 -4.62 -20.10
C TYR A 136 3.65 -4.03 -19.89
N SER A 137 3.53 -2.80 -19.36
CA SER A 137 2.31 -2.01 -19.40
C SER A 137 2.23 -1.14 -20.65
#